data_AF-A0AAJ4CTT4-F1
#
_entry.id   AF-A0AAJ4CTT4-F1
#
_cell.length_a   1.000
_cell.length_b   1.000
_cell.length_c   1.000
_cell.angle_alpha   90.00
_cell.angle_beta   90.00
_cell.angle_gamma   90.00
#
_symmetry.space_group_name_H-M   'P 1'
#
loop_
_entity.id
_entity.type
_entity.pdbx_description
1 polymer ?
#
loop_
_entity_poly.entity_id
_entity_poly.type
_entity_poly.pdbx_seq_one_letter_code
_entity_poly.pdbx_strand_id
1 'polypeptide(L)'
;MPDYPHHGERWQHLQGWTVTVMRLSAAPFSVACANPEFSHEVLYRYDSDGQVTSAPLTWFLESYTFKAASPRSVMSADGGHDGFSPLDLHPSVTFSRWREPVMRQPAEPDDGHYSNYL
;
A
#
# COMPACT_ATOMS: atom_id res chain seq x y z
N MET A 1 17.93 -19.04 -4.15
CA MET A 1 17.36 -17.83 -4.79
C MET A 1 16.94 -16.90 -3.67
N PRO A 2 17.32 -15.61 -3.66
CA PRO A 2 16.75 -14.67 -2.72
C PRO A 2 15.24 -14.61 -2.94
N ASP A 3 14.47 -14.71 -1.87
CA ASP A 3 13.01 -14.63 -1.92
C ASP A 3 12.61 -13.18 -2.26
N TYR A 4 11.69 -13.01 -3.21
CA TYR A 4 11.24 -11.67 -3.60
C TYR A 4 10.42 -11.05 -2.48
N PRO A 5 10.53 -9.72 -2.24
CA PRO A 5 9.75 -9.07 -1.20
C PRO A 5 8.26 -9.12 -1.53
N HIS A 6 7.46 -9.52 -0.55
CA HIS A 6 6.02 -9.64 -0.67
C HIS A 6 5.28 -8.44 -0.08
N HIS A 7 4.07 -8.20 -0.57
CA HIS A 7 3.18 -7.19 -0.01
C HIS A 7 2.94 -7.41 1.50
N GLY A 8 3.05 -6.32 2.26
CA GLY A 8 2.84 -6.27 3.70
C GLY A 8 4.08 -6.62 4.53
N GLU A 9 5.15 -7.12 3.93
CA GLU A 9 6.39 -7.41 4.66
C GLU A 9 7.03 -6.14 5.22
N ARG A 10 7.62 -6.25 6.41
CA ARG A 10 8.35 -5.15 7.05
C ARG A 10 9.84 -5.39 6.91
N TRP A 11 10.51 -4.38 6.39
CA TRP A 11 11.94 -4.38 6.09
C TRP A 11 12.61 -3.22 6.82
N GLN A 12 13.83 -3.44 7.32
CA GLN A 12 14.60 -2.43 8.04
C GLN A 12 15.80 -2.00 7.21
N HIS A 13 15.95 -0.69 7.02
CA HIS A 13 17.10 -0.13 6.34
C HIS A 13 18.35 -0.22 7.20
N LEU A 14 19.53 -0.25 6.57
CA LEU A 14 20.83 -0.22 7.26
C LEU A 14 20.99 0.96 8.24
N GLN A 15 20.31 2.08 7.98
CA GLN A 15 20.36 3.29 8.81
C GLN A 15 19.28 3.30 9.92
N GLY A 16 18.51 2.21 10.08
CA GLY A 16 17.65 1.96 11.23
C GLY A 16 16.15 2.20 11.02
N TRP A 17 15.73 2.91 9.98
CA TRP A 17 14.29 3.11 9.71
C TRP A 17 13.63 1.86 9.13
N THR A 18 12.31 1.74 9.34
CA THR A 18 11.51 0.61 8.87
C THR A 18 10.58 1.04 7.74
N VAL A 19 10.41 0.15 6.77
CA VAL A 19 9.47 0.31 5.66
C VAL A 19 8.57 -0.91 5.55
N THR A 20 7.38 -0.72 4.99
CA THR A 20 6.44 -1.79 4.65
C THR A 20 6.36 -1.92 3.14
N VAL A 21 6.58 -3.11 2.60
CA VAL A 21 6.48 -3.38 1.16
C VAL A 21 5.03 -3.31 0.73
N MET A 22 4.74 -2.52 -0.30
CA MET A 22 3.40 -2.38 -0.88
C MET A 22 3.21 -3.29 -2.08
N ARG A 23 4.18 -3.38 -2.98
CA ARG A 23 4.15 -4.34 -4.10
C ARG A 23 5.51 -4.42 -4.78
N LEU A 24 5.69 -5.51 -5.52
CA LEU A 24 6.70 -5.62 -6.56
C LEU A 24 6.05 -5.30 -7.91
N SER A 25 6.72 -4.48 -8.71
CA SER A 25 6.33 -4.13 -10.07
C SER A 25 7.39 -4.62 -11.04
N ALA A 26 6.97 -5.24 -12.13
CA ALA A 26 7.85 -5.66 -13.21
C ALA A 26 7.83 -4.62 -14.34
N ALA A 27 9.00 -4.27 -14.86
CA ALA A 27 9.15 -3.37 -15.98
C ALA A 27 8.73 -4.06 -17.30
N PRO A 28 8.34 -3.30 -18.33
CA PRO A 28 8.06 -3.85 -19.66
C PRO A 28 9.28 -4.60 -20.22
N PHE A 29 9.04 -5.63 -21.04
CA PHE A 29 10.10 -6.48 -21.60
C PHE A 29 11.22 -5.69 -22.29
N SER A 30 10.87 -4.64 -23.07
CA SER A 30 11.87 -3.79 -23.74
C SER A 30 12.82 -3.10 -22.76
N VAL A 31 12.31 -2.69 -21.58
CA VAL A 31 13.11 -2.06 -20.52
C VAL A 31 13.96 -3.10 -19.81
N ALA A 32 13.36 -4.24 -19.44
CA ALA A 32 14.06 -5.35 -18.79
C ALA A 32 15.18 -5.94 -19.66
N CYS A 33 14.99 -5.97 -20.98
CA CYS A 33 15.98 -6.45 -21.93
C CYS A 33 17.14 -5.47 -22.11
N ALA A 34 16.87 -4.16 -22.10
CA ALA A 34 17.89 -3.13 -22.20
C ALA A 34 18.68 -2.94 -20.89
N ASN A 35 18.00 -3.00 -19.74
CA ASN A 35 18.59 -2.80 -18.43
C ASN A 35 18.03 -3.82 -17.42
N PRO A 36 18.64 -5.01 -17.29
CA PRO A 36 18.10 -6.08 -16.46
C PRO A 36 18.04 -5.72 -14.98
N GLU A 37 18.91 -4.82 -14.51
CA GLU A 37 18.94 -4.31 -13.12
C GLU A 37 17.68 -3.51 -12.73
N PHE A 38 16.98 -2.91 -13.70
CA PHE A 38 15.72 -2.18 -13.48
C PHE A 38 14.47 -2.99 -13.88
N SER A 39 14.62 -4.32 -14.06
CA SER A 39 13.49 -5.17 -14.45
C SER A 39 12.41 -5.24 -13.37
N HIS A 40 12.78 -5.03 -12.11
CA HIS A 40 11.87 -5.10 -10.97
C HIS A 40 12.07 -3.91 -10.06
N GLU A 41 10.96 -3.34 -9.63
CA GLU A 41 10.92 -2.24 -8.68
C GLU A 41 10.06 -2.60 -7.48
N VAL A 42 10.54 -2.26 -6.28
CA VAL A 42 9.82 -2.44 -5.03
C VAL A 42 9.19 -1.10 -4.67
N LEU A 43 7.88 -1.08 -4.54
CA LEU A 43 7.14 0.03 -3.96
C LEU A 43 6.97 -0.23 -2.46
N TYR A 44 7.40 0.70 -1.62
CA TYR A 44 7.32 0.56 -0.17
C TYR A 44 6.93 1.87 0.50
N ARG A 45 6.45 1.76 1.74
CA ARG A 45 5.98 2.87 2.56
C ARG A 45 6.82 3.01 3.82
N TYR A 46 7.28 4.22 4.14
CA TYR A 46 7.97 4.51 5.38
C TYR A 46 7.01 4.42 6.58
N ASP A 47 7.43 3.75 7.65
CA ASP A 47 6.62 3.61 8.88
C ASP A 47 6.52 4.94 9.66
N SER A 48 7.48 5.84 9.47
CA SER A 48 7.57 7.13 10.17
C SER A 48 6.56 8.17 9.70
N ASP A 49 6.52 8.43 8.39
CA ASP A 49 5.68 9.49 7.80
C ASP A 49 4.59 8.93 6.88
N GLY A 50 4.63 7.64 6.55
CA GLY A 50 3.69 7.05 5.59
C GLY A 50 3.97 7.40 4.14
N GLN A 51 5.08 8.11 3.83
CA GLN A 51 5.50 8.37 2.45
C GLN A 51 5.72 7.07 1.69
N VAL A 52 5.29 7.08 0.43
CA VAL A 52 5.46 5.95 -0.50
C VAL A 52 6.58 6.28 -1.46
N THR A 53 7.47 5.32 -1.69
CA THR A 53 8.63 5.47 -2.57
C THR A 53 8.89 4.16 -3.29
N SER A 54 9.48 4.23 -4.49
CA SER A 54 9.92 3.07 -5.27
C SER A 54 11.44 3.04 -5.39
N ALA A 55 12.01 1.83 -5.48
CA ALA A 55 13.41 1.63 -5.78
C ALA A 55 13.64 0.34 -6.57
N PRO A 56 14.76 0.22 -7.30
CA PRO A 56 15.15 -1.04 -7.94
C PRO A 56 15.26 -2.16 -6.90
N LEU A 57 14.79 -3.35 -7.27
CA LEU A 57 14.80 -4.51 -6.37
C LEU A 57 16.21 -4.84 -5.86
N THR A 58 17.21 -4.75 -6.72
CA THR A 58 18.62 -5.01 -6.37
C THR A 58 19.08 -4.10 -5.24
N TRP A 59 18.91 -2.79 -5.42
CA TRP A 59 19.25 -1.79 -4.41
C TRP A 59 18.47 -1.99 -3.10
N PHE A 60 17.19 -2.35 -3.20
CA PHE A 60 16.36 -2.61 -2.02
C PHE A 60 16.89 -3.78 -1.21
N LEU A 61 17.25 -4.90 -1.84
CA LEU A 61 17.78 -6.08 -1.16
C LEU A 61 19.18 -5.86 -0.57
N GLU A 62 19.96 -4.92 -1.12
CA GLU A 62 21.27 -4.54 -0.57
C GLU A 62 21.14 -3.61 0.65
N SER A 63 20.14 -2.71 0.62
CA SER A 63 19.99 -1.64 1.61
C SER A 63 19.04 -1.98 2.75
N TYR A 64 18.21 -3.00 2.59
CA TYR A 64 17.20 -3.40 3.56
C TYR A 64 17.32 -4.87 3.94
N THR A 65 17.12 -5.13 5.24
CA THR A 65 17.07 -6.47 5.81
C THR A 65 15.63 -6.83 6.19
N PHE A 66 15.21 -8.04 5.86
CA PHE A 66 13.91 -8.56 6.28
C PHE A 66 13.80 -8.57 7.80
N LYS A 67 12.72 -7.96 8.32
CA LYS A 67 12.47 -7.87 9.77
C LYS A 67 11.31 -8.74 10.21
N ALA A 68 10.20 -8.68 9.49
CA ALA A 68 9.00 -9.42 9.83
C ALA A 68 8.13 -9.65 8.59
N ALA A 69 7.50 -10.81 8.53
CA ALA A 69 6.49 -11.11 7.53
C ALA A 69 5.28 -10.18 7.72
N SER A 70 4.50 -9.97 6.66
CA SER A 70 3.19 -9.34 6.79
C SER A 70 2.41 -10.01 7.91
N PRO A 71 1.77 -9.27 8.83
CA PRO A 71 0.77 -9.89 9.69
C PRO A 71 -0.19 -10.61 8.76
N ARG A 72 -0.23 -11.94 8.85
CA ARG A 72 -1.21 -12.74 8.12
C ARG A 72 -2.54 -12.21 8.63
N SER A 73 -3.28 -11.53 7.77
CA SER A 73 -4.69 -11.27 8.07
C SER A 73 -5.32 -12.64 8.16
N VAL A 74 -5.47 -13.15 9.38
CA VAL A 74 -6.24 -14.35 9.66
C VAL A 74 -7.69 -13.93 9.42
N MET A 75 -8.08 -13.81 8.14
CA MET A 75 -9.48 -13.94 7.79
C MET A 75 -9.80 -15.41 8.05
N SER A 76 -10.23 -15.71 9.27
CA SER A 76 -10.92 -16.95 9.56
C SER A 76 -12.13 -16.99 8.64
N ALA A 77 -12.04 -17.78 7.58
CA ALA A 77 -13.20 -18.27 6.87
C ALA A 77 -13.85 -19.30 7.79
N ASP A 78 -14.75 -18.86 8.66
CA ASP A 78 -15.73 -19.77 9.25
C ASP A 78 -17.08 -19.47 8.60
N GLY A 79 -17.41 -20.30 7.62
CA GLY A 79 -18.78 -20.45 7.16
C GLY A 79 -19.56 -21.14 8.26
N GLY A 80 -20.11 -20.35 9.18
CA GLY A 80 -20.95 -20.81 10.27
C GLY A 80 -21.85 -19.67 10.70
N HIS A 81 -23.11 -19.72 10.25
CA HIS A 81 -24.18 -18.91 10.80
C HIS A 81 -24.27 -19.20 12.31
N ASP A 82 -23.80 -18.27 13.16
CA ASP A 82 -24.49 -17.88 14.38
C ASP A 82 -23.90 -16.56 14.89
N GLY A 83 -24.78 -15.64 15.26
CA GLY A 83 -24.51 -14.20 15.25
C GLY A 83 -23.47 -13.73 16.26
N PHE A 84 -22.39 -13.09 15.79
CA PHE A 84 -21.64 -12.09 16.56
C PHE A 84 -21.12 -11.00 15.61
N SER A 85 -21.52 -9.75 15.88
CA SER A 85 -21.07 -8.57 15.13
C SER A 85 -19.66 -8.13 15.57
N PRO A 86 -18.88 -7.49 14.68
CA PRO A 86 -17.43 -7.43 14.78
C PRO A 86 -17.01 -6.18 15.55
N LEU A 87 -16.87 -6.30 16.88
CA LEU A 87 -16.07 -5.44 17.76
C LEU A 87 -16.51 -5.73 19.21
N ASP A 88 -15.84 -6.66 19.88
CA ASP A 88 -15.90 -6.79 21.35
C ASP A 88 -15.18 -5.59 21.98
N LEU A 89 -15.83 -4.44 21.90
CA LEU A 89 -15.40 -3.19 22.52
C LEU A 89 -16.02 -3.13 23.92
N HIS A 90 -15.21 -2.77 24.91
CA HIS A 90 -15.70 -2.40 26.23
C HIS A 90 -16.81 -1.34 26.08
N PRO A 91 -17.90 -1.37 26.89
CA PRO A 91 -19.06 -0.47 26.76
C PRO A 91 -18.74 1.04 26.88
N SER A 92 -17.48 1.39 27.15
CA SER A 92 -16.98 2.76 27.24
C SER A 92 -16.34 3.27 25.95
N VAL A 93 -16.18 2.44 24.91
CA VAL A 93 -15.48 2.82 23.69
C VAL A 93 -16.47 3.12 22.57
N THR A 94 -16.47 4.37 22.12
CA THR A 94 -17.23 4.80 20.95
C THR A 94 -16.38 4.64 19.69
N PHE A 95 -16.79 3.76 18.77
CA PHE A 95 -16.12 3.57 17.49
C PHE A 95 -16.81 4.39 16.40
N SER A 96 -16.12 5.38 15.84
CA SER A 96 -16.58 6.12 14.66
C SER A 96 -15.98 5.49 13.41
N ARG A 97 -16.80 4.72 12.68
CA ARG A 97 -16.44 4.19 11.36
C ARG A 97 -16.44 5.34 10.35
N TRP A 98 -15.27 5.70 9.82
CA TRP A 98 -15.16 6.52 8.61
C TRP A 98 -15.66 5.67 7.42
N ARG A 99 -16.90 5.90 6.96
CA ARG A 99 -17.35 5.40 5.65
C ARG A 99 -17.00 6.42 4.56
N GLU A 100 -16.81 5.87 3.36
CA GLU A 100 -16.31 6.42 2.10
C GLU A 100 -16.64 7.89 1.78
N PRO A 101 -15.78 8.56 0.98
CA PRO A 101 -16.14 9.85 0.40
C PRO A 101 -17.40 9.67 -0.44
N VAL A 102 -18.47 10.35 -0.03
CA VAL A 102 -19.61 10.64 -0.91
C VAL A 102 -19.02 11.25 -2.18
N MET A 103 -19.12 10.54 -3.30
CA MET A 103 -18.98 11.16 -4.62
C MET A 103 -20.05 12.26 -4.68
N ARG A 104 -19.63 13.50 -4.46
CA ARG A 104 -20.43 14.65 -4.87
C ARG A 104 -20.58 14.54 -6.38
N GLN A 105 -21.83 14.46 -6.83
CA GLN A 105 -22.18 14.66 -8.23
C GLN A 105 -21.50 15.96 -8.71
N PRO A 106 -20.95 16.00 -9.95
CA PRO A 106 -20.54 17.27 -10.53
C PRO A 106 -21.77 18.18 -10.59
N ALA A 107 -21.65 19.36 -9.99
CA ALA A 107 -22.64 20.41 -10.17
C ALA A 107 -22.69 20.79 -11.65
N GLU A 108 -23.91 21.06 -12.13
CA GLU A 108 -24.20 21.63 -13.44
C GLU A 108 -23.24 22.80 -13.72
N PRO A 109 -22.62 22.89 -14.91
CA PRO A 109 -21.73 23.99 -15.22
C PRO A 109 -22.51 25.31 -15.18
N ASP A 110 -22.10 26.19 -14.29
CA ASP A 110 -22.61 27.55 -14.20
C ASP A 110 -22.24 28.30 -15.50
N ASP A 111 -23.26 28.66 -16.28
CA ASP A 111 -23.16 29.38 -17.57
C ASP A 111 -22.60 30.82 -17.41
N GLY A 112 -22.16 31.21 -16.20
CA GLY A 112 -21.60 32.52 -15.86
C GLY A 112 -20.08 32.62 -15.92
N HIS A 113 -19.36 31.58 -16.33
CA HIS A 113 -17.89 31.62 -16.39
C HIS A 113 -17.37 32.35 -17.65
N TYR A 114 -16.51 33.36 -17.43
CA TYR A 114 -15.87 34.23 -18.44
C TYR A 114 -14.97 33.53 -19.49
N SER A 115 -14.96 32.20 -19.54
CA SER A 115 -14.14 31.43 -20.49
C SER A 115 -14.83 31.14 -21.84
N ASN A 116 -16.07 31.59 -22.04
CA ASN A 116 -16.81 31.39 -23.30
C ASN A 116 -16.52 32.44 -24.40
N TYR A 117 -15.59 33.38 -24.18
CA TYR A 117 -15.32 34.50 -25.10
C TYR A 117 -13.85 34.63 -25.54
N LEU A 118 -13.08 33.54 -25.52
CA LEU A 118 -11.73 33.49 -26.12
C LEU A 118 -11.66 32.43 -27.22
#